data_AF-A0A4W5M2H6-F1
#
_entry.id   AF-A0A4W5M2H6-F1
#
_cell.length_a   1.000
_cell.length_b   1.000
_cell.length_c   1.000
_cell.angle_alpha   90.00
_cell.angle_beta   90.00
_cell.angle_gamma   90.00
#
_symmetry.space_group_name_H-M   'P 1'
#
loop_
_entity.id
_entity.type
_entity.pdbx_description
1 polymer ?
#
loop_
_entity_poly.entity_id
_entity_poly.type
_entity_poly.pdbx_seq_one_letter_code
_entity_poly.pdbx_strand_id
1 'polypeptide(L)'
;YYTINPSLTLILLADDLFSNYIPLKISQLDNLLKEDDLNISDLSTFQAPLDIPIPDPPTAEDEVTDYHALLTRYMVSCWIQHLIPKIEDGNDFGVAIQEKILERIAAVKTKVDGFHTNINKYFSERGDAVAKASKSTHVMDYRSLVHEKDEAVYSDIRVILLDIRGFYAELYDIISKNLEKVTNPKGEEKPSMY
;
A
#
# COMPACT_ATOMS: atom_id res chain seq x y z
N TYR A 1 -16.51 -3.17 34.93
CA TYR A 1 -15.78 -3.23 33.65
C TYR A 1 -16.80 -2.98 32.55
N TYR A 2 -16.82 -1.78 31.98
CA TYR A 2 -17.68 -1.49 30.83
C TYR A 2 -17.10 -2.20 29.61
N THR A 3 -17.75 -3.28 29.18
CA THR A 3 -17.48 -3.90 27.89
C THR A 3 -17.89 -2.91 26.82
N ILE A 4 -16.92 -2.19 26.27
CA ILE A 4 -17.12 -1.31 25.12
C ILE A 4 -17.65 -2.20 23.99
N ASN A 5 -18.82 -1.86 23.45
CA ASN A 5 -19.44 -2.60 22.36
C ASN A 5 -18.46 -2.64 21.17
N PRO A 6 -17.99 -3.83 20.74
CA PRO A 6 -16.99 -3.96 19.68
C PRO A 6 -17.41 -3.25 18.39
N SER A 7 -18.71 -3.22 18.10
CA SER A 7 -19.30 -2.54 16.95
C SER A 7 -19.10 -1.02 17.03
N LEU A 8 -19.23 -0.42 18.22
CA LEU A 8 -19.07 1.01 18.43
C LEU A 8 -17.59 1.41 18.32
N THR A 9 -16.68 0.59 18.85
CA THR A 9 -15.23 0.78 18.71
C THR A 9 -14.82 0.78 17.23
N LEU A 10 -15.35 -0.15 16.44
CA LEU A 10 -15.02 -0.28 15.03
C LEU A 10 -15.51 0.92 14.19
N ILE A 11 -16.68 1.46 14.53
CA ILE A 11 -17.22 2.68 13.90
C ILE A 11 -16.36 3.90 14.23
N LEU A 12 -15.99 4.09 15.50
CA LEU A 12 -15.13 5.22 15.91
C LEU A 12 -13.73 5.13 15.27
N LEU A 13 -13.17 3.93 15.17
CA LEU A 13 -11.90 3.69 14.49
C LEU A 13 -11.97 3.98 12.99
N ALA A 14 -13.08 3.64 12.34
CA ALA A 14 -13.29 3.97 10.94
C ALA A 14 -13.45 5.49 10.75
N ASP A 15 -14.19 6.16 11.62
CA ASP A 15 -14.37 7.61 11.56
C ASP A 15 -13.04 8.36 11.69
N ASP A 16 -12.20 7.98 12.66
CA ASP A 16 -10.85 8.53 12.80
C ASP A 16 -9.96 8.22 11.58
N LEU A 17 -10.07 7.01 11.03
CA LEU A 17 -9.31 6.62 9.85
C LEU A 17 -9.64 7.50 8.64
N PHE A 18 -10.93 7.74 8.37
CA PHE A 18 -11.36 8.55 7.23
C PHE A 18 -11.17 10.04 7.47
N SER A 19 -11.46 10.52 8.68
CA SER A 19 -11.41 11.96 8.99
C SER A 19 -9.99 12.47 9.20
N ASN A 20 -9.09 11.65 9.75
CA ASN A 20 -7.75 12.07 10.14
C ASN A 20 -6.66 11.31 9.39
N TYR A 21 -6.64 9.97 9.48
CA TYR A 21 -5.49 9.19 9.03
C TYR A 21 -5.29 9.22 7.51
N ILE A 22 -6.35 8.99 6.72
CA ILE A 22 -6.25 8.94 5.26
C ILE A 22 -5.85 10.31 4.67
N PRO A 23 -6.49 11.44 5.03
CA PRO A 23 -6.05 12.76 4.58
C PRO A 23 -4.61 13.08 4.96
N LEU A 24 -4.21 12.73 6.20
CA LEU A 24 -2.83 12.90 6.65
C LEU A 24 -1.86 12.07 5.80
N LYS A 25 -2.18 10.81 5.49
CA LYS A 25 -1.32 9.95 4.67
C LYS A 25 -1.20 10.43 3.24
N ILE A 26 -2.28 10.92 2.63
CA ILE A 26 -2.23 11.54 1.31
C ILE A 26 -1.26 12.73 1.33
N SER A 27 -1.40 13.63 2.31
CA SER A 27 -0.50 14.78 2.44
C SER A 27 0.96 14.39 2.68
N GLN A 28 1.21 13.36 3.50
CA GLN A 28 2.57 12.85 3.73
C GLN A 28 3.19 12.30 2.45
N LEU A 29 2.43 11.51 1.68
CA LEU A 29 2.89 10.95 0.41
C LEU A 29 3.09 12.02 -0.66
N ASP A 30 2.22 13.05 -0.69
CA ASP A 30 2.39 14.20 -1.58
C ASP A 30 3.66 15.00 -1.27
N ASN A 31 4.01 15.14 0.01
CA ASN A 31 5.24 15.82 0.41
C ASN A 31 6.45 14.96 0.06
N LEU A 32 6.42 13.67 0.38
CA LEU A 32 7.47 12.72 0.03
C LEU A 32 7.75 12.72 -1.48
N LEU A 33 6.70 12.63 -2.31
CA LEU A 33 6.82 12.65 -3.77
C LEU A 33 7.39 13.95 -4.36
N LYS A 34 7.48 15.03 -3.57
CA LYS A 34 8.10 16.30 -3.97
C LYS A 34 9.56 16.43 -3.52
N GLU A 35 10.05 15.53 -2.67
CA GLU A 35 11.44 15.54 -2.24
C GLU A 35 12.38 15.31 -3.44
N ASP A 36 13.54 15.96 -3.40
CA ASP A 36 14.50 15.94 -4.51
C ASP A 36 14.97 14.51 -4.83
N ASP A 37 15.09 13.67 -3.79
CA ASP A 37 15.46 12.25 -3.91
C ASP A 37 14.49 11.46 -4.80
N LEU A 38 13.22 11.85 -4.89
CA LEU A 38 12.19 11.21 -5.73
C LEU A 38 11.94 11.94 -7.06
N ASN A 39 12.73 12.97 -7.37
CA ASN A 39 12.61 13.78 -8.59
C ASN A 39 13.95 13.94 -9.32
N ILE A 40 14.78 12.89 -9.32
CA ILE A 40 16.08 12.89 -9.98
C ILE A 40 15.89 12.80 -11.50
N SER A 41 16.46 13.77 -12.20
CA SER A 41 16.35 13.92 -13.66
C SER A 41 17.40 13.11 -14.43
N ASP A 42 18.54 12.86 -13.80
CA ASP A 42 19.65 12.10 -14.36
C ASP A 42 19.95 10.91 -13.47
N LEU A 43 19.48 9.72 -13.87
CA LEU A 43 19.64 8.50 -13.07
C LEU A 43 21.08 7.98 -13.08
N SER A 44 21.95 8.50 -13.95
CA SER A 44 23.37 8.13 -13.96
C SER A 44 24.08 8.54 -12.65
N THR A 45 23.52 9.49 -11.90
CA THR A 45 24.04 9.90 -10.58
C THR A 45 23.86 8.83 -9.50
N PHE A 46 23.00 7.83 -9.72
CA PHE A 46 22.79 6.70 -8.80
C PHE A 46 23.80 5.56 -8.97
N GLN A 47 24.68 5.62 -9.98
CA GLN A 47 25.61 4.54 -10.26
C GLN A 47 26.60 4.38 -9.10
N ALA A 48 26.25 3.49 -8.16
CA ALA A 48 27.11 3.14 -7.07
C ALA A 48 28.44 2.59 -7.63
N PRO A 49 29.61 3.04 -7.14
CA PRO A 49 30.86 2.50 -7.60
C PRO A 49 30.90 0.99 -7.38
N LEU A 50 30.96 0.23 -8.48
CA LEU A 50 31.18 -1.22 -8.48
C LEU A 50 32.67 -1.50 -8.25
N ASP A 51 33.19 -1.01 -7.14
CA ASP A 51 34.44 -1.50 -6.56
C ASP A 51 34.11 -2.87 -6.00
N ILE A 52 34.40 -3.94 -6.75
CA ILE A 52 34.14 -5.33 -6.33
C ILE A 52 35.44 -5.90 -5.73
N PRO A 53 35.72 -5.74 -4.42
CA PRO A 53 36.62 -6.61 -3.67
C PRO A 53 35.86 -7.84 -3.16
N ILE A 54 36.59 -8.94 -2.94
CA ILE A 54 36.09 -10.27 -2.55
C ILE A 54 35.38 -10.21 -1.19
N PRO A 55 34.14 -10.74 -1.01
CA PRO A 55 33.45 -10.67 0.28
C PRO A 55 33.65 -11.90 1.17
N ASP A 56 33.86 -11.61 2.46
CA ASP A 56 33.67 -12.49 3.62
C ASP A 56 32.17 -12.83 3.85
N PRO A 57 31.85 -13.86 4.65
CA PRO A 57 30.50 -14.45 4.71
C PRO A 57 29.42 -13.53 5.33
N PRO A 58 28.13 -13.73 4.97
CA PRO A 58 27.04 -12.83 5.34
C PRO A 58 26.65 -12.94 6.83
N THR A 59 26.27 -11.80 7.40
CA THR A 59 25.50 -11.73 8.66
C THR A 59 24.02 -11.60 8.35
N ALA A 60 23.17 -12.18 9.20
CA ALA A 60 21.73 -12.26 8.98
C ALA A 60 21.07 -10.88 8.88
N GLU A 61 20.20 -10.70 7.89
CA GLU A 61 19.43 -9.47 7.64
C GLU A 61 18.09 -9.52 8.41
N ASP A 62 17.77 -8.42 9.10
CA ASP A 62 16.49 -8.25 9.79
C ASP A 62 15.40 -7.80 8.81
N GLU A 63 14.30 -8.56 8.73
CA GLU A 63 13.13 -8.27 7.91
C GLU A 63 12.32 -7.11 8.51
N VAL A 64 12.47 -5.89 7.97
CA VAL A 64 11.68 -4.72 8.40
C VAL A 64 10.28 -4.79 7.78
N THR A 65 9.35 -5.45 8.48
CA THR A 65 7.92 -5.42 8.15
C THR A 65 7.27 -4.15 8.72
N ASP A 66 6.72 -3.27 7.88
CA ASP A 66 5.95 -2.10 8.33
C ASP A 66 4.55 -2.52 8.78
N TYR A 67 4.42 -2.77 10.09
CA TYR A 67 3.17 -3.16 10.75
C TYR A 67 2.03 -2.13 10.63
N HIS A 68 2.34 -0.84 10.39
CA HIS A 68 1.32 0.20 10.35
C HIS A 68 0.46 0.16 9.07
N ALA A 69 1.04 -0.14 7.91
CA ALA A 69 0.29 -0.25 6.65
C ALA A 69 -0.67 -1.45 6.64
N LEU A 70 -0.27 -2.56 7.27
CA LEU A 70 -1.10 -3.77 7.39
C LEU A 70 -2.34 -3.55 8.28
N LEU A 71 -2.19 -2.74 9.34
CA LEU A 71 -3.28 -2.41 10.27
C LEU A 71 -4.39 -1.59 9.60
N THR A 72 -4.05 -0.58 8.79
CA THR A 72 -5.05 0.24 8.09
C THR A 72 -5.94 -0.58 7.17
N ARG A 73 -5.36 -1.51 6.38
CA ARG A 73 -6.13 -2.43 5.53
C ARG A 73 -7.10 -3.28 6.34
N TYR A 74 -6.61 -3.90 7.42
CA TYR A 74 -7.40 -4.81 8.24
C TYR A 74 -8.60 -4.08 8.87
N MET A 75 -8.38 -2.84 9.34
CA MET A 75 -9.43 -2.03 9.95
C MET A 75 -10.59 -1.69 8.99
N VAL A 76 -10.30 -1.29 7.74
CA VAL A 76 -11.37 -0.95 6.77
C VAL A 76 -12.17 -2.18 6.36
N SER A 77 -11.50 -3.29 6.06
CA SER A 77 -12.19 -4.53 5.67
C SER A 77 -13.09 -5.03 6.79
N CYS A 78 -12.59 -5.07 8.04
CA CYS A 78 -13.40 -5.47 9.18
C CYS A 78 -14.58 -4.52 9.42
N TRP A 79 -14.37 -3.20 9.29
CA TRP A 79 -15.44 -2.22 9.45
C TRP A 79 -16.60 -2.44 8.47
N ILE A 80 -16.30 -2.55 7.17
CA ILE A 80 -17.35 -2.72 6.17
C ILE A 80 -18.05 -4.07 6.35
N GLN A 81 -17.31 -5.16 6.61
CA GLN A 81 -17.92 -6.47 6.85
C GLN A 81 -18.87 -6.48 8.03
N HIS A 82 -18.57 -5.71 9.08
CA HIS A 82 -19.43 -5.60 10.27
C HIS A 82 -20.70 -4.77 10.02
N LEU A 83 -20.69 -3.93 8.98
CA LEU A 83 -21.83 -3.11 8.56
C LEU A 83 -22.73 -3.81 7.53
N ILE A 84 -22.38 -5.01 7.07
CA ILE A 84 -23.23 -5.79 6.17
C ILE A 84 -24.45 -6.29 6.98
N PRO A 85 -25.68 -5.94 6.58
CA PRO A 85 -26.90 -6.34 7.28
C PRO A 85 -27.19 -7.85 7.07
N LYS A 86 -28.17 -8.38 7.81
CA LYS A 86 -28.66 -9.73 7.55
C LYS A 86 -29.19 -9.84 6.12
N ILE A 87 -29.04 -11.02 5.53
CA ILE A 87 -29.57 -11.33 4.19
C ILE A 87 -31.10 -11.31 4.29
N GLU A 88 -31.73 -10.45 3.49
CA GLU A 88 -33.17 -10.26 3.40
C GLU A 88 -33.56 -10.13 1.92
N ASP A 89 -34.82 -10.37 1.57
CA ASP A 89 -35.29 -10.27 0.18
C ASP A 89 -35.63 -8.81 -0.16
N GLY A 90 -34.78 -8.16 -0.96
CA GLY A 90 -34.97 -6.80 -1.46
C GLY A 90 -34.25 -5.70 -0.68
N ASN A 91 -34.27 -4.49 -1.25
CA ASN A 91 -33.55 -3.31 -0.74
C ASN A 91 -32.02 -3.52 -0.62
N ASP A 92 -31.41 -4.18 -1.60
CA ASP A 92 -29.98 -4.59 -1.56
C ASP A 92 -29.02 -3.60 -2.21
N PHE A 93 -29.50 -2.44 -2.66
CA PHE A 93 -28.65 -1.46 -3.33
C PHE A 93 -27.51 -0.95 -2.44
N GLY A 94 -27.78 -0.66 -1.16
CA GLY A 94 -26.74 -0.25 -0.21
C GLY A 94 -25.72 -1.38 0.07
N VAL A 95 -26.18 -2.63 0.11
CA VAL A 95 -25.32 -3.80 0.28
C VAL A 95 -24.42 -3.99 -0.94
N ALA A 96 -24.94 -3.84 -2.16
CA ALA A 96 -24.14 -3.89 -3.39
C ALA A 96 -23.05 -2.81 -3.44
N ILE A 97 -23.30 -1.63 -2.86
CA ILE A 97 -22.28 -0.58 -2.71
C ILE A 97 -21.17 -1.04 -1.74
N GLN A 98 -21.53 -1.61 -0.59
CA GLN A 98 -20.57 -2.15 0.38
C GLN A 98 -19.71 -3.25 -0.25
N GLU A 99 -20.32 -4.17 -0.99
CA GLU A 99 -19.62 -5.25 -1.71
C GLU A 99 -18.63 -4.70 -2.75
N LYS A 100 -19.04 -3.69 -3.52
CA LYS A 100 -18.16 -3.05 -4.52
C LYS A 100 -16.96 -2.35 -3.88
N ILE A 101 -17.13 -1.73 -2.71
CA ILE A 101 -16.02 -1.14 -1.97
C ILE A 101 -15.08 -2.24 -1.44
N LEU A 102 -15.63 -3.36 -0.94
CA LEU A 102 -14.82 -4.51 -0.51
C LEU A 102 -14.04 -5.14 -1.66
N GLU A 103 -14.64 -5.29 -2.83
CA GLU A 103 -13.97 -5.75 -4.05
C GLU A 103 -12.80 -4.81 -4.39
N ARG A 104 -13.01 -3.49 -4.29
CA ARG A 104 -11.93 -2.53 -4.53
C ARG A 104 -10.80 -2.65 -3.52
N ILE A 105 -11.11 -2.81 -2.24
CA ILE A 105 -10.10 -3.02 -1.18
C ILE A 105 -9.31 -4.31 -1.44
N ALA A 106 -9.98 -5.38 -1.88
CA ALA A 106 -9.32 -6.63 -2.25
C ALA A 106 -8.37 -6.44 -3.44
N ALA A 107 -8.78 -5.71 -4.47
CA ALA A 107 -7.93 -5.39 -5.62
C ALA A 107 -6.70 -4.55 -5.22
N VAL A 108 -6.89 -3.53 -4.37
CA VAL A 108 -5.79 -2.73 -3.80
C VAL A 108 -4.83 -3.63 -3.03
N LYS A 109 -5.33 -4.53 -2.20
CA LYS A 109 -4.50 -5.50 -1.47
C LYS A 109 -3.65 -6.33 -2.42
N THR A 110 -4.25 -6.94 -3.45
CA THR A 110 -3.51 -7.76 -4.42
C THR A 110 -2.40 -6.95 -5.10
N LYS A 111 -2.66 -5.67 -5.40
CA LYS A 111 -1.64 -4.81 -6.01
C LYS A 111 -0.50 -4.47 -5.04
N VAL A 112 -0.81 -4.19 -3.77
CA VAL A 112 0.20 -3.96 -2.72
C VAL A 112 1.05 -5.22 -2.46
N ASP A 113 0.44 -6.40 -2.41
CA ASP A 113 1.18 -7.67 -2.29
C ASP A 113 2.12 -7.88 -3.51
N GLY A 114 1.70 -7.44 -4.70
CA GLY A 114 2.52 -7.40 -5.91
C GLY A 114 3.73 -6.46 -5.80
N PHE A 115 3.58 -5.29 -5.17
CA PHE A 115 4.72 -4.38 -4.94
C PHE A 115 5.80 -5.00 -4.06
N HIS A 116 5.41 -5.71 -3.00
CA HIS A 116 6.36 -6.42 -2.14
C HIS A 116 7.14 -7.49 -2.94
N THR A 117 6.45 -8.22 -3.82
CA THR A 117 7.09 -9.21 -4.71
C THR A 117 8.09 -8.54 -5.66
N ASN A 118 7.77 -7.37 -6.21
CA ASN A 118 8.66 -6.63 -7.10
C ASN A 118 9.92 -6.14 -6.39
N ILE A 119 9.81 -5.64 -5.16
CA ILE A 119 10.94 -5.21 -4.33
C ILE A 119 11.88 -6.39 -4.05
N ASN A 120 11.35 -7.54 -3.64
CA ASN A 120 12.17 -8.73 -3.39
C ASN A 120 12.87 -9.24 -4.66
N LYS A 121 12.19 -9.14 -5.80
CA LYS A 121 12.74 -9.51 -7.11
C LYS A 121 13.93 -8.63 -7.49
N TYR A 122 13.90 -7.33 -7.21
CA TYR A 122 15.04 -6.43 -7.44
C TYR A 122 16.32 -6.95 -6.75
N PHE A 123 16.25 -7.29 -5.46
CA PHE A 123 17.42 -7.78 -4.73
C PHE A 123 18.01 -9.05 -5.33
N SER A 124 17.14 -9.99 -5.72
CA SER A 124 17.57 -11.26 -6.34
C SER A 124 18.20 -11.02 -7.72
N GLU A 125 17.56 -10.23 -8.58
CA GLU A 125 18.06 -9.95 -9.94
C GLU A 125 19.34 -9.10 -9.94
N ARG A 126 19.43 -8.14 -9.01
CA ARG A 126 20.65 -7.35 -8.80
C ARG A 126 21.79 -8.22 -8.30
N GLY A 127 21.53 -9.10 -7.33
CA GLY A 127 22.51 -10.06 -6.82
C GLY A 127 23.07 -10.96 -7.94
N ASP A 128 22.19 -11.48 -8.80
CA ASP A 128 22.59 -12.26 -9.97
C ASP A 128 23.43 -11.45 -10.98
N ALA A 129 23.07 -10.19 -11.22
CA ALA A 129 23.83 -9.29 -12.09
C ALA A 129 25.24 -9.03 -11.54
N VAL A 130 25.35 -8.73 -10.24
CA VAL A 130 26.64 -8.55 -9.55
C VAL A 130 27.47 -9.83 -9.59
N ALA A 131 26.87 -10.99 -9.35
CA ALA A 131 27.56 -12.28 -9.41
C ALA A 131 28.10 -12.60 -10.81
N LYS A 132 27.38 -12.21 -11.88
CA LYS A 132 27.86 -12.35 -13.27
C LYS A 132 28.99 -11.37 -13.56
N ALA A 133 28.87 -10.11 -13.11
CA ALA A 133 29.89 -9.07 -13.29
C ALA A 133 31.21 -9.43 -12.60
N SER A 134 31.15 -10.06 -11.43
CA SER A 134 32.35 -10.48 -10.68
C SER A 134 33.04 -11.70 -11.31
N LYS A 135 32.28 -12.66 -11.85
CA LYS A 135 32.83 -13.88 -12.49
C LYS A 135 33.38 -13.62 -13.90
N SER A 136 32.71 -12.76 -14.67
CA SER A 136 33.04 -12.48 -16.07
C SER A 136 33.45 -11.03 -16.25
N THR A 137 34.59 -10.66 -15.66
CA THR A 137 35.06 -9.26 -15.56
C THR A 137 35.29 -8.56 -16.90
N HIS A 138 35.51 -9.32 -17.97
CA HIS A 138 35.69 -8.81 -19.34
C HIS A 138 34.36 -8.47 -20.03
N VAL A 139 33.22 -8.94 -19.51
CA VAL A 139 31.89 -8.67 -20.06
C VAL A 139 31.31 -7.43 -19.38
N MET A 140 31.53 -6.27 -19.99
CA MET A 140 31.09 -4.99 -19.42
C MET A 140 29.57 -4.85 -19.34
N ASP A 141 28.82 -5.57 -20.17
CA ASP A 141 27.34 -5.57 -20.13
C ASP A 141 26.79 -6.01 -18.78
N TYR A 142 27.49 -6.88 -18.03
CA TYR A 142 27.05 -7.25 -16.68
C TYR A 142 27.19 -6.12 -15.67
N ARG A 143 28.15 -5.21 -15.85
CA ARG A 143 28.27 -4.00 -15.02
C ARG A 143 27.15 -3.01 -15.36
N SER A 144 26.89 -2.81 -16.66
CA SER A 144 25.75 -2.02 -17.12
C SER A 144 24.42 -2.56 -16.61
N LEU A 145 24.25 -3.90 -16.61
CA LEU A 145 23.04 -4.55 -16.10
C LEU A 145 22.79 -4.25 -14.62
N VAL A 146 23.82 -4.15 -13.77
CA VAL A 146 23.63 -3.76 -12.37
C VAL A 146 23.06 -2.35 -12.28
N HIS A 147 23.64 -1.40 -13.03
CA HIS A 147 23.13 -0.03 -13.06
C HIS A 147 21.71 0.04 -13.62
N GLU A 148 21.40 -0.72 -14.68
CA GLU A 148 20.04 -0.79 -15.22
C GLU A 148 19.02 -1.31 -14.19
N LYS A 149 19.40 -2.26 -13.32
CA LYS A 149 18.54 -2.70 -12.21
C LYS A 149 18.32 -1.60 -11.17
N ASP A 150 19.35 -0.83 -10.86
CA ASP A 150 19.29 0.28 -9.90
C ASP A 150 18.40 1.42 -10.44
N GLU A 151 18.53 1.76 -11.73
CA GLU A 151 17.69 2.78 -12.40
C GLU A 151 16.22 2.33 -12.54
N ALA A 152 15.99 1.05 -12.83
CA ALA A 152 14.65 0.48 -12.93
C ALA A 152 13.93 0.50 -11.58
N VAL A 153 14.58 0.06 -10.49
CA VAL A 153 13.94 0.05 -9.17
C VAL A 153 13.62 1.45 -8.67
N TYR A 154 14.45 2.45 -8.99
CA TYR A 154 14.17 3.84 -8.67
C TYR A 154 12.84 4.30 -9.27
N SER A 155 12.66 4.06 -10.56
CA SER A 155 11.45 4.40 -11.29
C SER A 155 10.24 3.64 -10.72
N ASP A 156 10.40 2.36 -10.42
CA ASP A 156 9.36 1.51 -9.84
C ASP A 156 8.93 2.00 -8.45
N ILE A 157 9.86 2.35 -7.57
CA ILE A 157 9.57 2.90 -6.24
C ILE A 157 8.70 4.15 -6.37
N ARG A 158 9.05 5.05 -7.29
CA ARG A 158 8.28 6.26 -7.53
C ARG A 158 6.86 5.97 -8.01
N VAL A 159 6.70 5.01 -8.92
CA VAL A 159 5.37 4.56 -9.40
C VAL A 159 4.57 3.92 -8.27
N ILE A 160 5.19 3.09 -7.43
CA ILE A 160 4.58 2.47 -6.25
C ILE A 160 4.04 3.54 -5.29
N LEU A 161 4.82 4.58 -5.00
CA LEU A 161 4.39 5.67 -4.12
C LEU A 161 3.21 6.47 -4.70
N LEU A 162 3.22 6.73 -6.02
CA LEU A 162 2.10 7.36 -6.72
C LEU A 162 0.83 6.50 -6.65
N ASP A 163 0.96 5.19 -6.85
CA ASP A 163 -0.14 4.23 -6.76
C ASP A 163 -0.70 4.16 -5.33
N ILE A 164 0.15 4.07 -4.30
CA ILE A 164 -0.28 4.03 -2.89
C ILE A 164 -1.06 5.30 -2.53
N ARG A 165 -0.55 6.48 -2.90
CA ARG A 165 -1.27 7.74 -2.72
C ARG A 165 -2.61 7.72 -3.46
N GLY A 166 -2.62 7.22 -4.69
CA GLY A 166 -3.82 7.05 -5.50
C GLY A 166 -4.87 6.18 -4.81
N PHE A 167 -4.46 5.05 -4.21
CA PHE A 167 -5.37 4.17 -3.48
C PHE A 167 -6.00 4.84 -2.26
N TYR A 168 -5.23 5.61 -1.49
CA TYR A 168 -5.77 6.37 -0.37
C TYR A 168 -6.81 7.41 -0.83
N ALA A 169 -6.49 8.17 -1.89
CA ALA A 169 -7.39 9.17 -2.44
C ALA A 169 -8.68 8.56 -3.01
N GLU A 170 -8.56 7.44 -3.72
CA GLU A 170 -9.71 6.73 -4.30
C GLU A 170 -10.60 6.10 -3.22
N LEU A 171 -10.00 5.45 -2.21
CA LEU A 171 -10.74 4.88 -1.08
C LEU A 171 -11.49 5.96 -0.31
N TYR A 172 -10.84 7.11 -0.07
CA TYR A 172 -11.50 8.27 0.52
C TYR A 172 -12.68 8.74 -0.34
N ASP A 173 -12.46 8.96 -1.63
CA ASP A 173 -13.47 9.47 -2.55
C ASP A 173 -14.70 8.55 -2.64
N ILE A 174 -14.51 7.25 -2.85
CA ILE A 174 -15.61 6.29 -3.00
C ILE A 174 -16.40 6.13 -1.69
N ILE A 175 -15.74 6.14 -0.54
CA ILE A 175 -16.41 5.98 0.76
C ILE A 175 -17.14 7.26 1.14
N SER A 176 -16.49 8.43 1.01
CA SER A 176 -17.12 9.71 1.31
C SER A 176 -18.35 9.99 0.46
N LYS A 177 -18.32 9.65 -0.84
CA LYS A 177 -19.49 9.81 -1.74
C LYS A 177 -20.65 8.88 -1.39
N ASN A 178 -20.38 7.74 -0.75
CA ASN A 178 -21.36 6.70 -0.48
C ASN A 178 -21.62 6.49 1.02
N LEU A 179 -21.19 7.42 1.88
CA LEU A 179 -21.13 7.23 3.33
C LEU A 179 -22.46 6.80 3.96
N GLU A 180 -23.57 7.41 3.53
CA GLU A 180 -24.92 7.06 3.99
C GLU A 180 -25.27 5.60 3.66
N LYS A 181 -24.97 5.14 2.44
CA LYS A 181 -25.24 3.77 2.00
C LYS A 181 -24.27 2.75 2.60
N VAL A 182 -23.05 3.18 2.93
CA VAL A 182 -22.08 2.35 3.63
C VAL A 182 -22.48 2.14 5.09
N THR A 183 -22.98 3.17 5.76
CA THR A 183 -23.30 3.13 7.20
C THR A 183 -24.74 2.71 7.50
N ASN A 184 -25.67 2.96 6.57
CA ASN A 184 -27.07 2.59 6.68
C ASN A 184 -27.58 2.00 5.34
N PRO A 185 -27.12 0.80 4.96
CA PRO A 185 -27.37 0.22 3.64
C PRO A 185 -28.86 -0.07 3.37
N LYS A 186 -29.65 -0.30 4.41
CA LYS A 186 -31.10 -0.57 4.33
C LYS A 186 -31.97 0.67 4.57
N GLY A 187 -31.39 1.81 4.95
CA GLY A 187 -32.15 3.04 5.19
C GLY A 187 -33.06 2.96 6.41
N GLU A 188 -32.66 2.22 7.45
CA GLU A 188 -33.39 2.16 8.71
C GLU A 188 -33.46 3.57 9.32
N GLU A 189 -34.61 3.94 9.90
CA GLU A 189 -34.73 5.19 10.64
C GLU A 189 -33.69 5.19 11.76
N LYS A 190 -32.85 6.23 11.84
CA LYS A 190 -31.94 6.39 12.97
C LYS A 190 -32.80 6.30 14.24
N PRO A 191 -32.46 5.42 15.21
CA PRO A 191 -33.23 5.35 16.43
C PRO A 191 -33.29 6.77 17.03
N SER A 192 -34.50 7.24 17.29
CA SER A 192 -34.74 8.55 17.91
C SER A 192 -33.87 8.64 19.16
N MET A 193 -32.78 9.39 19.09
CA MET A 193 -32.01 9.77 20.27
C MET A 193 -32.80 10.89 20.94
N TYR A 194 -33.88 10.49 21.63
CA TYR A 194 -34.83 11.32 22.40
C TYR A 194 -35.19 12.69 21.82
#